data_AF-A0A0R2Q925-F1
#
_entry.id   AF-A0A0R2Q925-F1
#
_cell.length_a   1.000
_cell.length_b   1.000
_cell.length_c   1.000
_cell.angle_alpha   90.00
_cell.angle_beta   90.00
_cell.angle_gamma   90.00
#
_symmetry.space_group_name_H-M   'P 1'
#
loop_
_entity.id
_entity.type
_entity.pdbx_description
1 polymer ?
#
loop_
_entity_poly.entity_id
_entity_poly.type
_entity_poly.pdbx_seq_one_letter_code
_entity_poly.pdbx_strand_id
1 'polypeptide(L)'
;MLHSNPTIDKVGFSLRIDDLPDHFTHKSDVITWETQFWQNVFWPGFYKAPIDTTFAMYRPGGGHQNGNSLRSGPPYSAKHLPWYQDFANLSEEDSYYIQHSDHLITNWNSDKLPATVQAQLAKLRAQQSATN
;
A
#
# COMPACT_ATOMS: atom_id res chain seq x y z
N MET A 1 13.47 -0.67 -16.34
CA MET A 1 13.50 0.35 -15.27
C MET A 1 14.84 0.43 -14.54
N LEU A 2 15.28 -0.60 -13.81
CA LEU A 2 16.51 -0.55 -13.00
C LEU A 2 17.81 -0.40 -13.81
N HIS A 3 17.90 -0.97 -15.01
CA HIS A 3 19.10 -0.83 -15.86
C HIS A 3 19.39 0.64 -16.20
N SER A 4 18.35 1.41 -16.58
CA SER A 4 18.47 2.82 -16.98
C SER A 4 18.54 3.80 -15.81
N ASN A 5 18.33 3.34 -14.57
CA ASN A 5 18.28 4.18 -13.37
C ASN A 5 19.22 3.60 -12.29
N PRO A 6 20.55 3.77 -12.43
CA PRO A 6 21.55 3.07 -11.60
C PRO A 6 21.48 3.43 -10.12
N THR A 7 20.93 4.59 -9.78
CA THR A 7 20.80 5.06 -8.40
C THR A 7 19.58 4.51 -7.67
N ILE A 8 18.71 3.74 -8.34
CA ILE A 8 17.52 3.12 -7.73
C ILE A 8 17.85 1.70 -7.29
N ASP A 9 17.46 1.36 -6.06
CA ASP A 9 17.75 0.06 -5.45
C ASP A 9 16.73 -1.00 -5.85
N LYS A 10 15.44 -0.64 -5.81
CA LYS A 10 14.36 -1.58 -6.15
C LYS A 10 13.17 -0.92 -6.81
N VAL A 11 12.44 -1.74 -7.57
CA VAL A 11 11.17 -1.36 -8.20
C VAL A 11 10.14 -2.42 -7.91
N GLY A 12 8.96 -2.01 -7.44
CA GLY A 12 7.83 -2.91 -7.19
C GLY A 12 6.52 -2.26 -7.58
N PHE A 13 5.41 -2.87 -7.18
CA PHE A 13 4.08 -2.43 -7.58
C PHE A 13 3.53 -1.34 -6.65
N SER A 14 2.83 -0.35 -7.21
CA SER A 14 1.89 0.45 -6.42
C SER A 14 0.67 -0.41 -6.08
N LEU A 15 0.08 -0.18 -4.91
CA LEU A 15 -1.17 -0.82 -4.52
C LEU A 15 -2.33 -0.04 -5.11
N ARG A 16 -3.21 -0.76 -5.80
CA ARG A 16 -4.36 -0.19 -6.51
C ARG A 16 -5.42 0.29 -5.52
N ILE A 17 -5.88 1.53 -5.70
CA ILE A 17 -6.83 2.20 -4.80
C ILE A 17 -8.04 2.84 -5.49
N ASP A 18 -8.10 2.81 -6.83
CA ASP A 18 -9.19 3.38 -7.64
C ASP A 18 -10.39 2.44 -7.80
N ASP A 19 -10.26 1.16 -7.42
CA ASP A 19 -11.30 0.12 -7.57
C ASP A 19 -11.64 -0.62 -6.26
N LEU A 20 -11.36 -0.01 -5.10
CA LEU A 20 -11.75 -0.59 -3.81
C LEU A 20 -13.28 -0.63 -3.66
N PRO A 21 -13.87 -1.73 -3.17
CA PRO A 21 -15.31 -1.87 -3.07
C PRO A 21 -15.89 -1.05 -1.90
N ASP A 22 -17.14 -0.61 -2.02
CA ASP A 22 -17.80 0.22 -1.00
C ASP A 22 -18.10 -0.55 0.30
N HIS A 23 -18.22 -1.88 0.24
CA HIS A 23 -18.41 -2.71 1.43
C HIS A 23 -17.14 -2.86 2.29
N PHE A 24 -15.97 -2.44 1.80
CA PHE A 24 -14.75 -2.52 2.57
C PHE A 24 -14.70 -1.38 3.60
N THR A 25 -14.85 -1.74 4.87
CA THR A 25 -14.96 -0.82 6.02
C THR A 25 -13.89 0.28 6.04
N HIS A 26 -12.63 -0.06 5.72
CA HIS A 26 -11.50 0.87 5.80
C HIS A 26 -11.14 1.50 4.45
N LYS A 27 -12.02 1.45 3.45
CA LYS A 27 -11.76 1.99 2.10
C LYS A 27 -11.20 3.41 2.13
N SER A 28 -11.84 4.31 2.87
CA SER A 28 -11.43 5.72 2.93
C SER A 28 -10.06 5.90 3.60
N ASP A 29 -9.76 5.11 4.64
CA ASP A 29 -8.49 5.13 5.36
C ASP A 29 -7.35 4.60 4.48
N VAL A 30 -7.57 3.48 3.77
CA VAL A 30 -6.61 2.93 2.81
C VAL A 30 -6.31 3.90 1.68
N ILE A 31 -7.34 4.53 1.08
CA ILE A 31 -7.15 5.55 0.04
C ILE A 31 -6.33 6.71 0.60
N THR A 32 -6.67 7.21 1.79
CA THR A 32 -5.92 8.28 2.45
C THR A 32 -4.46 7.91 2.64
N TRP A 33 -4.19 6.69 3.12
CA TRP A 33 -2.85 6.18 3.36
C TRP A 33 -2.04 6.05 2.07
N GLU A 34 -2.53 5.28 1.11
CA GLU A 34 -1.77 4.93 -0.10
C GLU A 34 -1.59 6.12 -1.05
N THR A 35 -2.49 7.12 -1.03
CA THR A 35 -2.41 8.29 -1.92
C THR A 35 -1.03 8.97 -1.89
N GLN A 36 -0.36 9.03 -0.73
CA GLN A 36 0.97 9.63 -0.61
C GLN A 36 2.00 8.97 -1.55
N PHE A 37 1.84 7.68 -1.85
CA PHE A 37 2.76 6.92 -2.69
C PHE A 37 2.51 7.11 -4.20
N TRP A 38 1.41 7.79 -4.56
CA TRP A 38 1.03 8.10 -5.94
C TRP A 38 1.35 9.55 -6.36
N GLN A 39 1.93 10.37 -5.47
CA GLN A 39 2.11 11.80 -5.72
C GLN A 39 3.43 12.16 -6.41
N ASN A 40 4.53 11.49 -6.06
CA ASN A 40 5.87 11.88 -6.53
C ASN A 40 6.24 11.16 -7.83
N VAL A 41 5.80 11.69 -8.97
CA VAL A 41 6.10 11.13 -10.30
C VAL A 41 7.60 11.21 -10.58
N PHE A 42 8.23 10.06 -10.83
CA PHE A 42 9.64 9.96 -11.23
C PHE A 42 9.79 9.88 -12.76
N TRP A 43 8.97 9.05 -13.38
CA TRP A 43 8.85 8.86 -14.83
C TRP A 43 7.39 8.47 -15.11
N PRO A 44 6.82 8.73 -16.30
CA PRO A 44 5.43 8.35 -16.58
C PRO A 44 5.09 6.91 -16.15
N GLY A 45 4.15 6.78 -15.20
CA GLY A 45 3.77 5.48 -14.64
C GLY A 45 4.69 4.92 -13.55
N PHE A 46 5.63 5.69 -13.01
CA PHE A 46 6.50 5.30 -11.89
C PHE A 46 6.61 6.43 -10.86
N TYR A 47 6.48 6.07 -9.59
CA TYR A 47 6.44 7.00 -8.47
C TYR A 47 7.57 6.72 -7.49
N LYS A 48 8.22 7.77 -6.99
CA LYS A 48 9.18 7.68 -5.87
C LYS A 48 8.41 7.48 -4.57
N ALA A 49 8.49 6.28 -4.02
CA ALA A 49 7.83 5.93 -2.78
C ALA A 49 8.54 4.72 -2.15
N PRO A 50 8.61 4.66 -0.80
CA PRO A 50 9.23 3.52 -0.15
C PRO A 50 8.47 2.23 -0.43
N ILE A 51 9.20 1.13 -0.59
CA ILE A 51 8.64 -0.22 -0.64
C ILE A 51 9.22 -0.98 0.53
N ASP A 52 8.36 -1.59 1.34
CA ASP A 52 8.77 -2.41 2.47
C ASP A 52 8.72 -3.89 2.12
N THR A 53 7.56 -4.52 2.34
CA THR A 53 7.35 -5.96 2.16
C THR A 53 6.62 -6.35 0.88
N THR A 54 6.08 -5.38 0.12
CA THR A 54 5.47 -5.65 -1.18
C THR A 54 6.50 -6.23 -2.14
N PHE A 55 6.07 -7.14 -3.02
CA PHE A 55 6.93 -7.69 -4.07
C PHE A 55 7.69 -6.58 -4.82
N ALA A 56 9.01 -6.77 -4.95
CA ALA A 56 9.87 -5.87 -5.68
C ALA A 56 11.02 -6.62 -6.35
N MET A 57 11.43 -6.14 -7.51
CA MET A 57 12.67 -6.51 -8.17
C MET A 57 13.80 -5.65 -7.63
N TYR A 58 14.88 -6.29 -7.21
CA TYR A 58 16.06 -5.66 -6.61
C TYR A 58 17.21 -5.58 -7.60
N ARG A 59 18.04 -4.55 -7.47
CA ARG A 59 19.32 -4.48 -8.15
C ARG A 59 20.26 -5.59 -7.65
N PRO A 60 20.87 -6.40 -8.54
CA PRO A 60 21.86 -7.38 -8.13
C PRO A 60 23.05 -6.73 -7.43
N GLY A 61 23.46 -7.27 -6.27
CA GLY A 61 24.60 -6.76 -5.51
C GLY A 61 24.42 -5.36 -4.90
N GLY A 62 23.22 -4.78 -4.97
CA GLY A 62 22.88 -3.48 -4.39
C GLY A 62 22.38 -3.57 -2.95
N GLY A 63 22.11 -2.41 -2.35
CA GLY A 63 21.47 -2.31 -1.04
C GLY A 63 19.96 -2.58 -1.08
N HIS A 64 19.38 -2.85 0.08
CA HIS A 64 17.94 -3.11 0.24
C HIS A 64 17.21 -1.91 0.88
N GLN A 65 17.62 -0.67 0.60
CA GLN A 65 17.04 0.50 1.26
C GLN A 65 15.59 0.72 0.80
N ASN A 66 14.65 0.64 1.75
CA ASN A 66 13.23 0.83 1.47
C ASN A 66 12.93 2.19 0.82
N GLY A 67 13.57 3.26 1.29
CA GLY A 67 13.34 4.63 0.82
C GLY A 67 13.82 4.91 -0.61
N ASN A 68 14.76 4.13 -1.14
CA ASN A 68 15.33 4.35 -2.48
C ASN A 68 14.67 3.43 -3.52
N SER A 69 13.35 3.56 -3.63
CA SER A 69 12.51 2.66 -4.41
C SER A 69 11.60 3.41 -5.38
N LEU A 70 11.17 2.71 -6.42
CA LEU A 70 10.08 3.17 -7.29
C LEU A 70 8.91 2.20 -7.25
N ARG A 71 7.69 2.72 -7.22
CA ARG A 71 6.46 1.97 -7.39
C ARG A 71 5.90 2.18 -8.79
N SER A 72 5.54 1.12 -9.49
CA SER A 72 4.91 1.20 -10.82
C SER A 72 3.41 1.44 -10.71
N GLY A 73 2.88 2.28 -11.60
CA GLY A 73 1.45 2.49 -11.82
C GLY A 73 0.88 1.60 -12.92
N PRO A 74 -0.37 1.85 -13.36
CA PRO A 74 -1.01 1.07 -14.41
C PRO A 74 -0.16 0.95 -15.69
N PRO A 75 -0.17 -0.21 -16.38
CA PRO A 75 -0.96 -1.41 -16.09
C PRO A 75 -0.31 -2.34 -15.04
N TYR A 76 0.82 -1.95 -14.44
CA TYR A 76 1.60 -2.78 -13.52
C TYR A 76 1.41 -2.34 -12.07
N SER A 77 0.18 -2.46 -11.57
CA SER A 77 -0.18 -2.26 -10.16
C SER A 77 -0.71 -3.54 -9.55
N ALA A 78 -0.56 -3.71 -8.23
CA ALA A 78 -1.04 -4.90 -7.52
C ALA A 78 -2.32 -4.60 -6.74
N LYS A 79 -3.18 -5.62 -6.59
CA LYS A 79 -4.30 -5.59 -5.65
C LYS A 79 -3.86 -6.21 -4.33
N HIS A 80 -4.10 -5.52 -3.23
CA HIS A 80 -4.02 -6.12 -1.90
C HIS A 80 -5.37 -6.77 -1.60
N LEU A 81 -5.47 -8.09 -1.86
CA LEU A 81 -6.74 -8.82 -1.85
C LEU A 81 -7.57 -8.69 -0.56
N PRO A 82 -6.97 -8.61 0.65
CA PRO A 82 -7.75 -8.36 1.87
C PRO A 82 -8.63 -7.10 1.83
N TRP A 83 -8.27 -6.06 1.06
CA TRP A 83 -9.09 -4.86 0.92
C TRP A 83 -10.36 -5.05 0.08
N TYR A 84 -10.54 -6.23 -0.52
CA TYR A 84 -11.69 -6.56 -1.36
C TYR A 84 -12.66 -7.53 -0.68
N GLN A 85 -12.30 -8.05 0.49
CA GLN A 85 -13.13 -8.97 1.26
C GLN A 85 -14.43 -8.28 1.71
N ASP A 86 -15.53 -9.02 1.66
CA ASP A 86 -16.81 -8.62 2.25
C ASP A 86 -16.95 -9.27 3.62
N PHE A 87 -16.80 -8.48 4.69
CA PHE A 87 -16.90 -8.98 6.05
C PHE A 87 -18.30 -9.50 6.40
N ALA A 88 -19.34 -9.10 5.66
CA ALA A 88 -20.68 -9.65 5.82
C ALA A 88 -20.83 -11.04 5.19
N ASN A 89 -19.90 -11.45 4.31
CA ASN A 89 -19.96 -12.70 3.56
C ASN A 89 -18.55 -13.28 3.31
N LEU A 90 -17.82 -13.55 4.39
CA LEU A 90 -16.47 -14.13 4.32
C LEU A 90 -16.50 -15.59 3.86
N SER A 91 -15.48 -16.00 3.11
CA SER A 91 -15.23 -17.41 2.87
C SER A 91 -14.72 -18.12 4.15
N GLU A 92 -14.77 -19.44 4.17
CA GLU A 92 -14.21 -20.23 5.28
C GLU A 92 -12.71 -19.94 5.48
N GLU A 93 -11.96 -19.80 4.39
CA GLU A 93 -10.53 -19.53 4.43
C GLU A 93 -10.23 -18.12 4.95
N ASP A 94 -10.94 -17.10 4.48
CA ASP A 94 -10.77 -15.73 4.96
C ASP A 94 -11.14 -15.62 6.45
N SER A 95 -12.25 -16.25 6.85
CA SER A 95 -12.70 -16.29 8.24
C SER A 95 -11.67 -16.99 9.14
N TYR A 96 -11.12 -18.12 8.69
CA TYR A 96 -10.05 -18.81 9.39
C TYR A 96 -8.80 -17.93 9.51
N TYR A 97 -8.36 -17.29 8.43
CA TYR A 97 -7.19 -16.42 8.43
C TYR A 97 -7.36 -15.26 9.41
N ILE A 98 -8.49 -14.54 9.37
CA ILE A 98 -8.75 -13.40 10.24
C ILE A 98 -8.72 -13.83 11.72
N GLN A 99 -9.36 -14.95 12.07
CA GLN A 99 -9.43 -15.47 13.44
C GLN A 99 -8.08 -15.93 14.01
N HIS A 100 -7.15 -16.37 13.16
CA HIS A 100 -5.86 -16.93 13.59
C HIS A 100 -4.66 -16.01 13.29
N SER A 101 -4.87 -14.94 12.52
CA SER A 101 -3.84 -13.94 12.25
C SER A 101 -3.50 -13.14 13.50
N ASP A 102 -2.23 -12.77 13.65
CA ASP A 102 -1.82 -11.86 14.72
C ASP A 102 -2.30 -10.44 14.41
N HIS A 103 -3.27 -9.96 15.19
CA HIS A 103 -3.84 -8.62 15.07
C HIS A 103 -2.82 -7.49 15.37
N LEU A 104 -1.66 -7.81 15.94
CA LEU A 104 -0.57 -6.84 16.11
C LEU A 104 0.25 -6.64 14.83
N ILE A 105 0.14 -7.55 13.87
CA ILE A 105 0.89 -7.53 12.61
C ILE A 105 0.00 -7.06 11.45
N THR A 106 -1.30 -7.34 11.50
CA THR A 106 -2.26 -6.93 10.45
C THR A 106 -2.81 -5.52 10.70
N ASN A 107 -2.77 -4.67 9.67
CA ASN A 107 -3.18 -3.27 9.81
C ASN A 107 -4.63 -2.99 9.38
N TRP A 108 -5.20 -3.82 8.50
CA TRP A 108 -6.46 -3.52 7.79
C TRP A 108 -7.53 -4.60 7.89
N ASN A 109 -7.26 -5.68 8.63
CA ASN A 109 -8.10 -6.90 8.65
C ASN A 109 -9.03 -7.00 9.87
N SER A 110 -9.12 -5.94 10.68
CA SER A 110 -9.92 -5.91 11.90
C SER A 110 -10.85 -4.71 11.91
N ASP A 111 -11.93 -4.75 12.68
CA ASP A 111 -12.88 -3.63 12.82
C ASP A 111 -12.22 -2.37 13.39
N LYS A 112 -11.10 -2.52 14.12
CA LYS A 112 -10.39 -1.43 14.79
C LYS A 112 -8.97 -1.31 14.27
N LEU A 113 -8.69 -0.20 13.60
CA LEU A 113 -7.34 0.14 13.16
C LEU A 113 -6.39 0.28 14.37
N PRO A 114 -5.12 -0.15 14.27
CA PRO A 114 -4.12 0.10 15.29
C PRO A 114 -3.94 1.61 15.57
N ALA A 115 -3.66 1.99 16.82
CA ALA A 115 -3.52 3.39 17.21
C ALA A 115 -2.45 4.15 16.41
N THR A 116 -1.37 3.46 16.03
CA THR A 116 -0.30 4.01 15.19
C THR A 116 -0.79 4.37 13.79
N VAL A 117 -1.62 3.51 13.19
CA VAL A 117 -2.26 3.75 11.88
C VAL A 117 -3.20 4.94 11.97
N GLN A 118 -4.04 5.00 13.02
CA GLN A 118 -4.95 6.13 13.23
C GLN A 118 -4.22 7.47 13.37
N ALA A 119 -3.14 7.53 14.15
CA ALA A 119 -2.35 8.75 14.34
C ALA A 119 -1.72 9.23 13.03
N GLN A 120 -1.19 8.31 12.22
CA GLN A 120 -0.62 8.63 10.92
C GLN A 120 -1.70 9.08 9.91
N LEU A 121 -2.88 8.45 9.93
CA LEU A 121 -4.01 8.88 9.10
C LEU A 121 -4.48 10.29 9.45
N ALA A 122 -4.55 10.63 10.73
CA ALA A 122 -4.88 12.00 11.17
C ALA A 122 -3.90 13.03 10.61
N LYS A 123 -2.60 12.72 10.63
CA LYS A 123 -1.56 13.56 10.03
C LYS A 123 -1.73 13.71 8.51
N LEU A 124 -1.96 12.60 7.79
CA LEU A 124 -2.13 12.62 6.33
C LEU A 124 -3.36 13.42 5.91
N ARG A 125 -4.48 13.26 6.62
CA ARG A 125 -5.72 14.03 6.39
C ARG A 125 -5.48 15.53 6.57
N ALA A 126 -4.80 15.92 7.66
CA ALA A 126 -4.47 17.32 7.89
C ALA A 126 -3.59 17.91 6.78
N GLN A 127 -2.63 17.14 6.26
CA GLN A 127 -1.79 17.56 5.14
C GLN A 127 -2.58 17.72 3.85
N GLN A 128 -3.47 16.77 3.52
CA GLN A 128 -4.31 16.83 2.33
C GLN A 128 -5.27 18.03 2.34
N SER A 129 -5.87 18.34 3.49
CA SER A 129 -6.73 19.51 3.65
C SER A 129 -5.98 20.84 3.52
N ALA A 130 -4.66 20.86 3.73
CA ALA A 130 -3.85 22.08 3.60
C ALA A 130 -3.37 22.34 2.15
N THR A 131 -3.44 21.34 1.27
CA THR A 131 -3.09 21.44 -0.15
C THR A 131 -4.27 21.64 -1.10
N ASN A 132 -5.50 21.63 -0.58
CA ASN A 132 -6.74 21.94 -1.30
C ASN A 132 -7.21 23.37 -1.00
#